data_AF-A0A7X5KSE8-F1
#
_entry.id   AF-A0A7X5KSE8-F1
#
_cell.length_a   1.000
_cell.length_b   1.000
_cell.length_c   1.000
_cell.angle_alpha   90.00
_cell.angle_beta   90.00
_cell.angle_gamma   90.00
#
_symmetry.space_group_name_H-M   'P 1'
#
loop_
_entity.id
_entity.type
_entity.pdbx_description
1 polymer ?
#
loop_
_entity_poly.entity_id
_entity_poly.type
_entity_poly.pdbx_seq_one_letter_code
_entity_poly.pdbx_strand_id
1 'polypeptide(L)'
;MYIFELRSPKKRKMKAKYLERRGFTNPKQVKTGKYAFHFEVEVDDSDLKKTIRRCKRRKLSYFYYDKQFARATNYRRRFFDAYNPPYRCQYCHKKLNENTVIVDHLIPVDLAKKSPKVQRLIINSGLDGVNDVMNLVPSCPKCNLKKGNKMGIWYIRGKLGYSRLYWFIRGLVRLVFAAAILLLLASVLNFFLNI
;
A
#
# COMPACT_ATOMS: atom_id res chain seq x y z
N MET A 1 -18.78 6.16 -6.94
CA MET A 1 -18.74 7.10 -5.79
C MET A 1 -17.32 7.62 -5.61
N TYR A 2 -17.15 8.91 -5.28
CA TYR A 2 -15.85 9.56 -5.12
C TYR A 2 -15.61 10.05 -3.68
N ILE A 3 -14.34 10.09 -3.28
CA ILE A 3 -13.91 10.75 -2.04
C ILE A 3 -13.16 12.03 -2.40
N PHE A 4 -13.56 13.14 -1.79
CA PHE A 4 -12.86 14.42 -1.85
C PHE A 4 -12.07 14.66 -0.57
N GLU A 5 -10.75 14.77 -0.68
CA GLU A 5 -9.87 15.25 0.39
C GLU A 5 -9.73 16.78 0.28
N LEU A 6 -10.46 17.50 1.13
CA LEU A 6 -10.48 18.96 1.22
C LEU A 6 -9.47 19.45 2.26
N ARG A 7 -8.55 20.31 1.85
CA ARG A 7 -7.49 20.83 2.71
C ARG A 7 -7.78 22.27 3.13
N SER A 8 -7.43 22.59 4.39
CA SER A 8 -7.48 23.95 4.89
C SER A 8 -6.57 24.85 4.04
N PRO A 9 -7.02 26.06 3.62
CA PRO A 9 -6.13 27.06 3.07
C PRO A 9 -5.01 27.38 4.06
N LYS A 10 -3.76 27.57 3.60
CA LYS A 10 -2.57 27.80 4.46
C LYS A 10 -2.77 28.87 5.54
N LYS A 11 -3.65 29.85 5.31
CA LYS A 11 -3.91 31.01 6.20
C LYS A 11 -5.13 30.85 7.13
N ARG A 12 -5.91 29.76 7.08
CA ARG A 12 -7.14 29.61 7.89
C ARG A 12 -7.42 28.16 8.28
N LYS A 13 -7.68 27.92 9.58
CA LYS A 13 -8.17 26.62 10.06
C LYS A 13 -9.62 26.42 9.59
N MET A 14 -9.83 25.45 8.69
CA MET A 14 -11.16 25.03 8.25
C MET A 14 -11.82 24.15 9.32
N LYS A 15 -13.12 24.33 9.56
CA LYS A 15 -13.94 23.49 10.46
C LYS A 15 -15.02 22.76 9.65
N ALA A 16 -15.56 21.65 10.15
CA ALA A 16 -16.66 20.91 9.50
C ALA A 16 -17.85 21.83 9.15
N LYS A 17 -18.32 22.63 10.12
CA LYS A 17 -19.40 23.61 9.94
C LYS A 17 -19.14 24.65 8.83
N TYR A 18 -17.87 24.94 8.50
CA TYR A 18 -17.54 25.84 7.37
C TYR A 18 -17.85 25.19 6.02
N LEU A 19 -17.63 23.87 5.91
CA LEU A 19 -17.91 23.07 4.72
C LEU A 19 -19.40 22.77 4.58
N GLU A 20 -20.08 22.45 5.68
CA GLU A 20 -21.54 22.24 5.71
C GLU A 20 -22.30 23.48 5.21
N ARG A 21 -21.96 24.68 5.71
CA ARG A 21 -22.51 25.96 5.20
C ARG A 21 -22.22 26.22 3.73
N ARG A 22 -21.29 25.46 3.12
CA ARG A 22 -20.92 25.54 1.71
C ARG A 22 -21.52 24.38 0.90
N GLY A 23 -22.40 23.58 1.50
CA GLY A 23 -23.12 22.50 0.82
C GLY A 23 -22.25 21.26 0.57
N PHE A 24 -21.32 20.98 1.49
CA PHE A 24 -20.69 19.66 1.61
C PHE A 24 -21.36 18.91 2.75
N THR A 25 -21.85 17.71 2.47
CA THR A 25 -22.53 16.85 3.43
C THR A 25 -21.52 16.03 4.24
N ASN A 26 -21.77 15.86 5.53
CA ASN A 26 -21.02 14.99 6.45
C ASN A 26 -19.47 15.04 6.32
N PRO A 27 -18.84 16.22 6.36
CA PRO A 27 -17.38 16.33 6.25
C PRO A 27 -16.68 15.67 7.44
N LYS A 28 -15.90 14.61 7.17
CA LYS A 28 -15.17 13.86 8.19
C LYS A 28 -13.74 14.36 8.31
N GLN A 29 -13.33 14.76 9.52
CA GLN A 29 -11.95 15.17 9.75
C GLN A 29 -11.01 13.96 9.82
N VAL A 30 -9.93 13.97 9.05
CA VAL A 30 -8.91 12.92 9.02
C VAL A 30 -7.55 13.52 9.34
N LYS A 31 -6.92 13.03 10.42
CA LYS A 31 -5.57 13.45 10.84
C LYS A 31 -4.53 12.81 9.92
N THR A 32 -3.61 13.61 9.40
CA THR A 32 -2.48 13.16 8.55
C THR A 32 -1.12 13.37 9.22
N GLY A 33 -1.08 14.01 10.39
CA GLY A 33 0.12 14.22 11.19
C GLY A 33 -0.21 14.94 12.49
N LYS A 34 0.80 15.22 13.32
CA LYS A 34 0.64 15.88 14.65
C LYS A 34 -0.18 17.17 14.58
N TYR A 35 0.00 17.95 13.50
CA TYR A 35 -0.70 19.23 13.28
C TYR A 35 -1.40 19.34 11.92
N ALA A 36 -1.50 18.24 11.17
CA ALA A 36 -2.04 18.23 9.82
C ALA A 36 -3.30 17.38 9.75
N PHE A 37 -4.32 17.90 9.07
CA PHE A 37 -5.56 17.17 8.78
C PHE A 37 -6.17 17.67 7.47
N HIS A 38 -7.01 16.83 6.88
CA HIS A 38 -7.94 17.19 5.81
C HIS A 38 -9.36 16.80 6.22
N PHE A 39 -10.34 17.24 5.44
CA PHE A 39 -11.71 16.73 5.52
C PHE A 39 -11.98 15.82 4.34
N GLU A 40 -12.59 14.66 4.60
CA GLU A 40 -13.10 13.76 3.58
C GLU A 40 -14.60 13.98 3.42
N VAL A 41 -15.05 14.06 2.17
CA VAL A 41 -16.46 14.13 1.80
C VAL A 41 -16.69 13.08 0.72
N GLU A 42 -17.69 12.23 0.92
CA GLU A 42 -18.14 11.29 -0.11
C GLU A 42 -19.12 11.99 -1.05
N VAL A 43 -18.98 11.73 -2.34
CA VAL A 43 -19.72 12.40 -3.41
C VAL A 43 -20.14 11.37 -4.44
N ASP A 44 -21.42 11.33 -4.77
CA ASP A 44 -21.93 10.45 -5.82
C ASP A 44 -21.47 10.89 -7.21
N ASP A 45 -21.48 9.93 -8.14
CA ASP A 45 -20.92 10.13 -9.48
C ASP A 45 -21.68 11.21 -10.26
N SER A 46 -23.00 11.29 -10.06
CA SER A 46 -23.89 12.33 -10.60
C SER A 46 -23.50 13.74 -10.14
N ASP A 47 -23.00 13.87 -8.90
CA ASP A 47 -22.66 15.14 -8.27
C ASP A 47 -21.18 15.52 -8.43
N LEU A 48 -20.35 14.67 -9.05
CA LEU A 48 -18.91 14.90 -9.21
C LEU A 48 -18.61 16.26 -9.86
N LYS A 49 -19.18 16.53 -11.05
CA LYS A 49 -18.92 17.77 -11.80
C LYS A 49 -19.39 19.00 -11.02
N LYS A 50 -20.54 18.90 -10.34
CA LYS A 50 -21.11 19.97 -9.50
C LYS A 50 -20.17 20.27 -8.32
N THR A 51 -19.65 19.24 -7.67
CA THR A 51 -18.73 19.39 -6.54
C THR A 51 -17.36 19.93 -6.96
N ILE A 52 -16.83 19.53 -8.12
CA ILE A 52 -15.61 20.14 -8.69
C ILE A 52 -15.81 21.64 -8.91
N ARG A 53 -16.90 22.05 -9.57
CA ARG A 53 -17.23 23.47 -9.79
C ARG A 53 -17.37 24.22 -8.47
N ARG A 54 -17.98 23.58 -7.47
CA ARG A 54 -18.14 24.10 -6.11
C ARG A 54 -16.81 24.37 -5.43
N CYS A 55 -15.87 23.43 -5.49
CA CYS A 55 -14.52 23.59 -4.94
C CYS A 55 -13.76 24.73 -5.63
N LYS A 56 -13.79 24.78 -6.96
CA LYS A 56 -13.14 25.85 -7.76
C LYS A 56 -13.68 27.24 -7.41
N ARG A 57 -15.01 27.42 -7.43
CA ARG A 57 -15.67 28.70 -7.12
C ARG A 57 -15.30 29.22 -5.73
N ARG A 58 -15.13 28.31 -4.76
CA ARG A 58 -14.80 28.66 -3.37
C ARG A 58 -13.30 28.63 -3.07
N LYS A 59 -12.46 28.45 -4.09
CA LYS A 59 -10.99 28.40 -3.98
C LYS A 59 -10.52 27.40 -2.91
N LEU A 60 -11.21 26.26 -2.80
CA LEU A 60 -10.82 25.19 -1.88
C LEU A 60 -9.68 24.38 -2.49
N SER A 61 -8.68 24.02 -1.68
CA SER A 61 -7.69 23.03 -2.07
C SER A 61 -8.31 21.65 -1.93
N TYR A 62 -8.31 20.88 -3.01
CA TYR A 62 -8.90 19.55 -3.03
C TYR A 62 -8.09 18.57 -3.87
N PHE A 63 -8.22 17.31 -3.52
CA PHE A 63 -7.82 16.14 -4.30
C PHE A 63 -8.96 15.13 -4.22
N TYR A 64 -9.22 14.37 -5.27
CA TYR A 64 -10.30 13.40 -5.28
C TYR A 64 -9.92 12.13 -6.04
N TYR A 65 -10.56 11.04 -5.69
CA TYR A 65 -10.35 9.71 -6.27
C TYR A 65 -11.60 8.86 -6.07
N ASP A 66 -11.74 7.82 -6.88
CA ASP A 66 -12.81 6.85 -6.73
C ASP A 66 -12.69 6.10 -5.38
N LYS A 67 -13.82 5.88 -4.70
CA LYS A 67 -13.88 5.19 -3.41
C LYS A 67 -13.23 3.81 -3.45
N GLN A 68 -13.23 3.11 -4.58
CA GLN A 68 -12.56 1.82 -4.73
C GLN A 68 -11.02 1.90 -4.50
N PHE A 69 -10.42 3.08 -4.63
CA PHE A 69 -9.00 3.32 -4.36
C PHE A 69 -8.74 3.82 -2.93
N ALA A 70 -9.78 4.01 -2.13
CA ALA A 70 -9.67 4.33 -0.71
C ALA A 70 -9.36 3.08 0.11
N ARG A 71 -8.67 3.23 1.26
CA ARG A 71 -8.53 2.14 2.21
C ARG A 71 -9.87 1.90 2.91
N ALA A 72 -10.37 0.69 2.86
CA ALA A 72 -11.52 0.27 3.66
C ALA A 72 -11.09 -0.02 5.11
N THR A 73 -11.99 0.10 6.08
CA THR A 73 -11.70 -0.24 7.49
C THR A 73 -11.66 -1.75 7.73
N ASN A 74 -12.38 -2.52 6.91
CA ASN A 74 -12.55 -3.96 7.05
C ASN A 74 -11.56 -4.81 6.24
N TYR A 75 -10.62 -4.20 5.50
CA TYR A 75 -9.67 -4.94 4.64
C TYR A 75 -8.90 -6.03 5.40
N ARG A 76 -8.50 -5.74 6.65
CA ARG A 76 -7.78 -6.69 7.50
C ARG A 76 -8.64 -7.90 7.84
N ARG A 77 -9.93 -7.69 8.15
CA ARG A 77 -10.88 -8.79 8.38
C ARG A 77 -11.06 -9.63 7.12
N ARG A 78 -11.32 -9.00 5.97
CA ARG A 78 -11.43 -9.70 4.67
C ARG A 78 -10.20 -10.55 4.34
N PHE A 79 -9.01 -10.08 4.68
CA PHE A 79 -7.78 -10.86 4.50
C PHE A 79 -7.79 -12.13 5.34
N PHE A 80 -8.12 -12.06 6.63
CA PHE A 80 -8.14 -13.23 7.51
C PHE A 80 -9.28 -14.19 7.18
N ASP A 81 -10.42 -13.69 6.69
CA ASP A 81 -11.53 -14.53 6.23
C ASP A 81 -11.14 -15.34 4.98
N ALA A 82 -10.23 -14.82 4.14
CA ALA A 82 -9.83 -15.44 2.87
C ALA A 82 -8.51 -16.23 2.93
N TYR A 83 -7.61 -15.91 3.88
CA TYR A 83 -6.25 -16.45 3.94
C TYR A 83 -6.07 -17.39 5.12
N ASN A 84 -5.82 -18.67 4.83
CA ASN A 84 -5.58 -19.68 5.85
C ASN A 84 -4.11 -19.74 6.31
N PRO A 85 -3.85 -20.00 7.61
CA PRO A 85 -2.50 -20.26 8.10
C PRO A 85 -1.89 -21.53 7.47
N PRO A 86 -0.55 -21.69 7.49
CA PRO A 86 0.44 -20.84 8.17
C PRO A 86 0.79 -19.56 7.39
N TYR A 87 0.85 -18.43 8.10
CA TYR A 87 1.28 -17.17 7.50
C TYR A 87 2.78 -17.15 7.23
N ARG A 88 3.16 -16.75 6.02
CA ARG A 88 4.56 -16.49 5.65
C ARG A 88 4.65 -15.12 5.02
N CYS A 89 5.67 -14.35 5.39
CA CYS A 89 5.89 -13.03 4.80
C CYS A 89 6.06 -13.15 3.29
N GLN A 90 5.19 -12.51 2.52
CA GLN A 90 5.20 -12.50 1.06
C GLN A 90 6.52 -11.98 0.47
N TYR A 91 7.25 -11.17 1.24
CA TYR A 91 8.49 -10.57 0.78
C TYR A 91 9.76 -11.30 1.24
N CYS A 92 9.73 -12.13 2.27
CA CYS A 92 10.95 -12.81 2.75
C CYS A 92 10.78 -14.26 3.17
N HIS A 93 9.56 -14.79 3.08
CA HIS A 93 9.17 -16.16 3.42
C HIS A 93 9.34 -16.55 4.90
N LYS A 94 9.67 -15.59 5.77
CA LYS A 94 9.70 -15.78 7.22
C LYS A 94 8.31 -16.24 7.70
N LYS A 95 8.24 -17.31 8.49
CA LYS A 95 7.01 -17.73 9.20
C LYS A 95 6.55 -16.61 10.12
N LEU A 96 5.25 -16.35 10.14
CA LEU A 96 4.61 -15.32 10.95
C LEU A 96 3.54 -15.95 11.82
N ASN A 97 3.41 -15.42 13.03
CA ASN A 97 2.27 -15.72 13.90
C ASN A 97 1.14 -14.73 13.59
N GLU A 98 -0.10 -15.14 13.85
CA GLU A 98 -1.29 -14.30 13.64
C GLU A 98 -1.20 -12.93 14.34
N ASN A 99 -0.59 -12.88 15.52
CA ASN A 99 -0.38 -11.64 16.27
C ASN A 99 0.69 -10.72 15.69
N THR A 100 1.55 -11.24 14.79
CA THR A 100 2.70 -10.53 14.22
C THR A 100 2.57 -10.23 12.74
N VAL A 101 1.58 -10.84 12.07
CA VAL A 101 1.35 -10.60 10.64
C VAL A 101 0.73 -9.23 10.43
N ILE A 102 1.41 -8.46 9.57
CA ILE A 102 0.87 -7.22 9.04
C ILE A 102 0.21 -7.55 7.71
N VAL A 103 -1.04 -7.11 7.53
CA VAL A 103 -1.74 -7.16 6.25
C VAL A 103 -1.30 -5.95 5.44
N ASP A 104 -0.45 -6.18 4.45
CA ASP A 104 0.07 -5.15 3.57
C ASP A 104 -0.68 -5.17 2.23
N HIS A 105 -0.70 -4.03 1.55
CA HIS A 105 -1.25 -3.93 0.20
C HIS A 105 -0.10 -4.03 -0.81
N LEU A 106 -0.14 -5.00 -1.71
CA LEU A 106 0.87 -5.21 -2.74
C LEU A 106 0.99 -3.97 -3.65
N ILE A 107 -0.15 -3.43 -4.09
CA ILE A 107 -0.32 -2.11 -4.69
C ILE A 107 -0.73 -1.14 -3.58
N PRO A 108 0.13 -0.17 -3.18
CA PRO A 108 -0.16 0.72 -2.07
C PRO A 108 -1.34 1.67 -2.30
N VAL A 109 -2.14 1.86 -1.25
CA VAL A 109 -3.33 2.76 -1.24
C VAL A 109 -2.98 4.18 -1.69
N ASP A 110 -1.92 4.78 -1.15
CA ASP A 110 -1.58 6.17 -1.46
C ASP A 110 -1.24 6.38 -2.95
N LEU A 111 -0.66 5.36 -3.59
CA LEU A 111 -0.39 5.37 -5.03
C LEU A 111 -1.65 5.10 -5.85
N ALA A 112 -2.49 4.16 -5.41
CA ALA A 112 -3.79 3.89 -6.04
C ALA A 112 -4.69 5.13 -6.06
N LYS A 113 -4.68 5.93 -4.99
CA LYS A 113 -5.40 7.21 -4.95
C LYS A 113 -4.90 8.17 -6.03
N LYS A 114 -3.58 8.34 -6.18
CA LYS A 114 -2.95 9.48 -6.89
C LYS A 114 -2.54 9.22 -8.33
N SER A 115 -2.28 7.98 -8.70
CA SER A 115 -1.65 7.65 -9.99
C SER A 115 -2.63 6.96 -10.93
N PRO A 116 -3.03 7.61 -12.05
CA PRO A 116 -3.88 6.98 -13.06
C PRO A 116 -3.29 5.69 -13.65
N LYS A 117 -1.96 5.61 -13.75
CA LYS A 117 -1.26 4.40 -14.20
C LYS A 117 -1.46 3.23 -13.21
N VAL A 118 -1.41 3.51 -11.91
CA VAL A 118 -1.63 2.50 -10.87
C VAL A 118 -3.11 2.10 -10.80
N GLN A 119 -4.02 3.05 -10.95
CA GLN A 119 -5.46 2.77 -11.05
C GLN A 119 -5.76 1.85 -12.23
N ARG A 120 -5.19 2.14 -13.40
CA ARG A 120 -5.32 1.28 -14.58
C ARG A 120 -4.69 -0.09 -14.37
N LEU A 121 -3.57 -0.19 -13.66
CA LEU A 121 -2.99 -1.47 -13.28
C LEU A 121 -3.96 -2.30 -12.43
N ILE A 122 -4.60 -1.70 -11.42
CA ILE A 122 -5.59 -2.37 -10.56
C ILE A 122 -6.74 -2.91 -11.41
N ILE A 123 -7.35 -2.03 -12.23
CA ILE A 123 -8.50 -2.38 -13.08
C ILE A 123 -8.13 -3.47 -14.09
N ASN A 124 -7.02 -3.30 -14.81
CA ASN A 124 -6.58 -4.26 -15.83
C ASN A 124 -6.12 -5.59 -15.22
N SER A 125 -5.78 -5.63 -13.93
CA SER A 125 -5.47 -6.86 -13.21
C SER A 125 -6.73 -7.59 -12.72
N GLY A 126 -7.93 -7.08 -13.03
CA GLY A 126 -9.21 -7.67 -12.60
C GLY A 126 -9.49 -7.53 -11.10
N LEU A 127 -8.85 -6.58 -10.41
CA LEU A 127 -9.02 -6.38 -8.98
C LEU A 127 -10.24 -5.48 -8.70
N ASP A 128 -11.04 -5.84 -7.69
CA ASP A 128 -12.13 -5.04 -7.16
C ASP A 128 -11.60 -3.93 -6.23
N GLY A 129 -10.88 -2.98 -6.84
CA GLY A 129 -10.25 -1.86 -6.16
C GLY A 129 -9.01 -2.23 -5.35
N VAL A 130 -8.56 -1.29 -4.50
CA VAL A 130 -7.29 -1.45 -3.76
C VAL A 130 -7.40 -2.42 -2.60
N ASN A 131 -8.61 -2.65 -2.07
CA ASN A 131 -8.85 -3.53 -0.91
C ASN A 131 -9.17 -4.99 -1.32
N ASP A 132 -9.07 -5.31 -2.61
CA ASP A 132 -9.22 -6.67 -3.11
C ASP A 132 -8.28 -7.63 -2.38
N VAL A 133 -8.77 -8.81 -2.00
CA VAL A 133 -8.00 -9.81 -1.25
C VAL A 133 -6.73 -10.24 -1.98
N MET A 134 -6.72 -10.25 -3.32
CA MET A 134 -5.55 -10.57 -4.15
C MET A 134 -4.48 -9.46 -4.12
N ASN A 135 -4.86 -8.26 -3.68
CA ASN A 135 -3.94 -7.17 -3.40
C ASN A 135 -3.46 -7.16 -1.93
N LEU A 136 -4.00 -8.01 -1.05
CA LEU A 136 -3.62 -8.08 0.35
C LEU A 136 -2.65 -9.24 0.58
N VAL A 137 -1.54 -8.98 1.29
CA VAL A 137 -0.49 -9.96 1.50
C VAL A 137 -0.02 -9.99 2.96
N PRO A 138 0.33 -11.18 3.50
CA PRO A 138 0.99 -11.28 4.79
C PRO A 138 2.41 -10.70 4.70
N SER A 139 2.76 -9.79 5.61
CA SER A 139 4.07 -9.15 5.66
C SER A 139 4.61 -9.12 7.08
N CYS A 140 5.94 -9.25 7.22
CA CYS A 140 6.61 -9.03 8.49
C CYS A 140 6.87 -7.53 8.71
N PRO A 141 6.97 -7.06 9.96
CA PRO A 141 7.24 -5.65 10.29
C PRO A 141 8.43 -5.05 9.52
N LYS A 142 9.54 -5.79 9.46
CA LYS A 142 10.76 -5.36 8.77
C LYS A 142 10.55 -5.14 7.26
N CYS A 143 9.82 -6.04 6.59
CA CYS A 143 9.56 -5.92 5.16
C CYS A 143 8.51 -4.85 4.86
N ASN A 144 7.43 -4.80 5.65
CA ASN A 144 6.40 -3.79 5.53
C ASN A 144 6.98 -2.37 5.64
N LEU A 145 7.85 -2.12 6.63
CA LEU A 145 8.53 -0.84 6.80
C LEU A 145 9.44 -0.51 5.61
N LYS A 146 10.26 -1.46 5.14
CA LYS A 146 11.19 -1.25 4.01
C LYS A 146 10.47 -0.97 2.69
N LYS A 147 9.37 -1.68 2.44
CA LYS A 147 8.50 -1.46 1.29
C LYS A 147 7.84 -0.09 1.40
N GLY A 148 7.18 0.20 2.53
CA GLY A 148 6.40 1.41 2.72
C GLY A 148 5.41 1.61 1.57
N ASN A 149 5.51 2.77 0.91
CA ASN A 149 4.67 3.14 -0.22
C ASN A 149 5.31 2.83 -1.60
N LYS A 150 6.37 2.01 -1.64
CA LYS A 150 7.11 1.71 -2.87
C LYS A 150 6.40 0.63 -3.68
N MET A 151 6.43 0.84 -4.99
CA MET A 151 6.13 -0.17 -6.01
C MET A 151 7.45 -0.71 -6.60
N GLY A 152 7.47 -1.06 -7.89
CA GLY A 152 8.67 -1.52 -8.59
C GLY A 152 9.08 -2.92 -8.13
N ILE A 153 10.33 -3.08 -7.72
CA ILE A 153 10.88 -4.39 -7.32
C ILE A 153 10.08 -5.04 -6.18
N TRP A 154 9.46 -4.25 -5.31
CA TRP A 154 8.61 -4.76 -4.22
C TRP A 154 7.31 -5.39 -4.72
N TYR A 155 6.70 -4.80 -5.76
CA TYR A 155 5.51 -5.35 -6.40
C TYR A 155 5.85 -6.68 -7.08
N ILE A 156 6.91 -6.71 -7.89
CA ILE A 156 7.39 -7.92 -8.57
C ILE A 156 7.72 -9.00 -7.55
N ARG A 157 8.47 -8.65 -6.50
CA ARG A 157 8.84 -9.57 -5.43
C ARG A 157 7.61 -10.12 -4.70
N GLY A 158 6.60 -9.30 -4.44
CA GLY A 158 5.36 -9.74 -3.82
C GLY A 158 4.56 -10.69 -4.72
N LYS A 159 4.51 -10.45 -6.05
CA LYS A 159 3.92 -11.39 -7.01
C LYS A 159 4.68 -12.72 -7.06
N LEU A 160 6.01 -12.68 -7.16
CA LEU A 160 6.85 -13.89 -7.14
C LEU A 160 6.76 -14.65 -5.82
N GLY A 161 6.52 -13.95 -4.71
CA GLY A 161 6.37 -14.53 -3.39
C GLY A 161 5.25 -15.56 -3.25
N TYR A 162 4.29 -15.61 -4.18
CA TYR A 162 3.22 -16.62 -4.20
C TYR A 162 3.73 -17.98 -4.70
N SER A 163 4.82 -17.98 -5.47
CA SER A 163 5.38 -19.20 -6.03
C SER A 163 6.29 -19.91 -5.02
N ARG A 164 5.96 -21.16 -4.69
CA ARG A 164 6.85 -22.03 -3.89
C ARG A 164 8.18 -22.26 -4.60
N LEU A 165 8.14 -22.42 -5.92
CA LEU A 165 9.33 -22.61 -6.76
C LEU A 165 10.28 -21.39 -6.66
N TYR A 166 9.75 -20.17 -6.65
CA TYR A 166 10.56 -18.97 -6.45
C TYR A 166 11.37 -19.02 -5.14
N TRP A 167 10.75 -19.45 -4.04
CA TRP A 167 11.42 -19.56 -2.76
C TRP A 167 12.46 -20.68 -2.72
N PHE A 168 12.16 -21.81 -3.36
CA PHE A 168 13.09 -22.91 -3.51
C PHE A 168 14.34 -22.47 -4.30
N ILE A 169 14.16 -21.92 -5.50
CA ILE A 169 15.25 -21.43 -6.36
C ILE A 169 16.07 -20.37 -5.62
N ARG A 170 15.41 -19.43 -4.95
CA ARG A 170 16.08 -18.39 -4.15
C ARG A 170 16.92 -18.99 -3.02
N GLY A 171 16.45 -20.07 -2.39
CA GLY A 171 17.20 -20.82 -1.39
C GLY A 171 18.44 -21.46 -2.00
N LEU A 172 18.27 -22.17 -3.11
CA LEU A 172 19.36 -22.84 -3.83
C LEU A 172 20.44 -21.85 -4.28
N VAL A 173 20.07 -20.73 -4.90
CA VAL A 173 21.01 -19.69 -5.33
C VAL A 173 21.83 -19.14 -4.15
N ARG A 174 21.21 -18.97 -2.97
CA ARG A 174 21.92 -18.51 -1.78
C ARG A 174 22.92 -19.54 -1.26
N LEU A 175 22.56 -20.82 -1.31
CA LEU A 175 23.45 -21.90 -0.90
C LEU A 175 24.66 -21.99 -1.83
N VAL A 176 24.43 -21.97 -3.15
CA VAL A 176 25.50 -21.97 -4.16
C VAL A 176 26.44 -20.79 -3.97
N PHE A 177 25.90 -19.58 -3.77
CA PHE A 177 26.72 -18.39 -3.54
C PHE A 177 27.53 -18.46 -2.24
N ALA A 178 26.95 -18.99 -1.16
CA ALA A 178 27.67 -19.19 0.09
C ALA A 178 28.80 -20.22 -0.06
N ALA A 179 28.55 -21.34 -0.75
CA ALA A 179 29.56 -22.34 -1.05
C ALA A 179 30.71 -21.77 -1.89
N ALA A 180 30.41 -20.96 -2.91
CA ALA A 180 31.42 -20.30 -3.74
C ALA A 180 32.32 -19.36 -2.92
N ILE A 181 31.75 -18.59 -1.99
CA ILE A 181 32.52 -17.73 -1.08
C ILE A 181 33.43 -18.59 -0.18
N LEU A 182 32.91 -19.68 0.38
CA LEU A 182 33.71 -20.56 1.24
C LEU A 182 34.88 -21.20 0.49
N LEU A 183 34.65 -21.64 -0.75
CA LEU A 183 35.70 -22.20 -1.61
C LEU A 183 36.78 -21.15 -1.94
N LEU A 184 36.37 -19.91 -2.24
CA LEU A 184 37.31 -18.81 -2.48
C LEU A 184 38.15 -18.49 -1.23
N LEU A 185 37.51 -18.43 -0.06
CA LEU A 185 38.21 -18.21 1.21
C LEU A 185 39.19 -19.35 1.51
N ALA A 186 38.79 -20.60 1.26
CA ALA A 186 39.65 -21.76 1.42
C ALA A 186 40.85 -21.72 0.45
N SER A 187 40.65 -21.32 -0.82
CA SER A 187 41.75 -21.20 -1.78
C SER A 187 42.73 -20.10 -1.40
N VAL A 188 42.24 -18.97 -0.88
CA VAL A 188 43.08 -17.87 -0.41
C VAL A 188 43.86 -18.28 0.83
N LEU A 189 43.22 -18.94 1.79
CA LEU A 189 43.91 -19.45 2.98
C LEU A 189 44.99 -20.47 2.60
N ASN A 190 44.69 -21.39 1.69
CA ASN A 190 45.65 -22.38 1.20
C ASN A 190 46.85 -21.71 0.52
N PHE A 191 46.64 -20.64 -0.25
CA PHE A 191 47.74 -19.87 -0.83
C PHE A 191 48.67 -19.28 0.23
N PHE A 192 48.13 -18.70 1.31
CA PHE A 192 48.95 -18.14 2.39
C PHE A 192 49.63 -19.19 3.28
N LEU A 193 49.09 -20.40 3.41
CA LEU A 193 49.70 -21.47 4.21
C LEU A 193 50.80 -22.24 3.46
N ASN A 194 50.84 -22.17 2.12
CA ASN A 194 51.84 -22.85 1.29
C ASN A 194 52.88 -21.87 0.69
N ILE A 195 52.96 -20.65 1.22
CA ILE A 195 54.05 -19.68 1.01
C ILE A 195 54.84 -19.63 2.31
#